data_AF-A0A8H6VVK7-F1
#
_entry.id   AF-A0A8H6VVK7-F1
#
_cell.length_a   1.000
_cell.length_b   1.000
_cell.length_c   1.000
_cell.angle_alpha   90.00
_cell.angle_beta   90.00
_cell.angle_gamma   90.00
#
_symmetry.space_group_name_H-M   'P 1'
#
loop_
_entity.id
_entity.type
_entity.pdbx_description
1 polymer ?
#
loop_
_entity_poly.entity_id
_entity_poly.type
_entity_poly.pdbx_seq_one_letter_code
_entity_poly.pdbx_strand_id
1 'polypeptide(L)'
;MPKGQHKCDLCNKPLRNLAEAKRVHDRTCPGFKALHLQSVAHVRQHLANAARAPSPPPQLPIQLQAEMVEIPEPPQYRPSGLPNRKRRIPAKLQDAAPAPLPRIRRRAGTDFPVPRPPEAEPSPEPIPEAEPPGYIRTETNNFGLYKMYPRRPTHDPDGKLDTMRLR
;
A
#
# COMPACT_ATOMS: atom_id res chain seq x y z
N MET A 1 -39.24 -17.62 -1.51
CA MET A 1 -37.93 -17.71 -2.18
C MET A 1 -37.06 -18.71 -1.43
N PRO A 2 -36.71 -19.87 -2.01
CA PRO A 2 -35.80 -20.82 -1.38
C PRO A 2 -34.46 -20.11 -1.12
N LYS A 3 -33.93 -20.20 0.10
CA LYS A 3 -32.59 -19.70 0.45
C LYS A 3 -31.56 -20.52 -0.32
N GLY A 4 -31.26 -20.10 -1.54
CA GLY A 4 -30.26 -20.74 -2.40
C GLY A 4 -28.92 -20.72 -1.68
N GLN A 5 -28.38 -21.89 -1.37
CA GLN A 5 -27.02 -22.00 -0.89
C GLN A 5 -26.10 -21.55 -2.02
N HIS A 6 -25.42 -20.41 -1.86
CA HIS A 6 -24.44 -19.95 -2.82
C HIS A 6 -23.25 -20.90 -2.79
N LYS A 7 -22.87 -21.46 -3.94
CA LYS A 7 -21.69 -22.35 -4.06
C LYS A 7 -20.56 -21.57 -4.73
N CYS A 8 -19.32 -21.88 -4.38
CA CYS A 8 -18.16 -21.36 -5.10
C CYS A 8 -18.02 -22.08 -6.44
N ASP A 9 -17.94 -21.35 -7.56
CA ASP A 9 -17.84 -21.93 -8.91
C ASP A 9 -16.56 -22.77 -9.12
N LEU A 10 -15.49 -22.46 -8.39
CA LEU A 10 -14.19 -23.12 -8.55
C LEU A 10 -14.06 -24.41 -7.74
N CYS A 11 -14.76 -24.53 -6.60
CA CYS A 11 -14.60 -25.68 -5.71
C CYS A 11 -15.92 -26.32 -5.26
N ASN A 12 -17.06 -25.81 -5.74
CA ASN A 12 -18.41 -26.26 -5.44
C ASN A 12 -18.80 -26.27 -3.94
N LYS A 13 -17.97 -25.70 -3.05
CA LYS A 13 -18.26 -25.62 -1.62
C LYS A 13 -19.38 -24.59 -1.36
N PRO A 14 -20.35 -24.91 -0.49
CA PRO A 14 -21.39 -23.96 -0.10
C PRO A 14 -20.82 -22.84 0.79
N LEU A 15 -21.19 -21.60 0.50
CA LEU A 15 -20.80 -20.38 1.20
C LEU A 15 -21.96 -19.92 2.08
N ARG A 16 -21.69 -19.81 3.39
CA ARG A 16 -22.65 -19.32 4.39
C ARG A 16 -22.45 -17.81 4.51
N ASN A 17 -23.35 -17.01 3.91
CA ASN A 17 -23.30 -15.54 3.80
C ASN A 17 -22.41 -15.01 2.66
N LEU A 18 -23.04 -14.39 1.65
CA LEU A 18 -22.44 -14.07 0.35
C LEU A 18 -21.20 -13.15 0.40
N ALA A 19 -21.18 -12.13 1.25
CA ALA A 19 -20.15 -11.09 1.16
C ALA A 19 -18.89 -11.44 1.96
N GLU A 20 -19.04 -11.76 3.24
CA GLU A 20 -17.90 -12.01 4.14
C GLU A 20 -17.30 -13.40 3.90
N ALA A 21 -18.13 -14.44 3.79
CA ALA A 21 -17.61 -15.79 3.57
C ALA A 21 -16.97 -15.91 2.19
N LYS A 22 -17.42 -15.17 1.18
CA LYS A 22 -16.74 -15.11 -0.12
C LYS A 22 -15.35 -14.51 0.00
N ARG A 23 -15.18 -13.38 0.69
CA ARG A 23 -13.85 -12.76 0.90
C ARG A 23 -12.87 -13.67 1.63
N VAL A 24 -13.33 -14.39 2.66
CA VAL A 24 -12.48 -15.33 3.42
C VAL A 24 -12.20 -16.59 2.58
N HIS A 25 -13.20 -17.08 1.87
CA HIS A 25 -13.08 -18.24 1.00
C HIS A 25 -12.15 -17.99 -0.17
N ASP A 26 -12.22 -16.84 -0.85
CA ASP A 26 -11.37 -16.52 -1.99
C ASP A 26 -9.88 -16.59 -1.63
N ARG A 27 -9.51 -16.23 -0.39
CA ARG A 27 -8.13 -16.33 0.13
C ARG A 27 -7.67 -17.78 0.37
N THR A 28 -8.61 -18.70 0.59
CA THR A 28 -8.34 -20.09 0.98
C THR A 28 -8.93 -21.11 -0.01
N CYS A 29 -9.45 -20.65 -1.15
CA CYS A 29 -10.17 -21.48 -2.09
C CYS A 29 -9.18 -22.43 -2.79
N PRO A 30 -9.38 -23.75 -2.68
CA PRO A 30 -8.50 -24.71 -3.34
C PRO A 30 -8.56 -24.60 -4.86
N GLY A 31 -9.73 -24.25 -5.40
CA GLY A 31 -9.92 -24.04 -6.84
C GLY A 31 -9.14 -22.82 -7.36
N PHE A 32 -9.12 -21.73 -6.58
CA PHE A 32 -8.31 -20.56 -6.93
C PHE A 32 -6.82 -20.88 -6.92
N LYS A 33 -6.33 -21.63 -5.91
CA LYS A 33 -4.94 -22.08 -5.86
C LYS A 33 -4.56 -22.94 -7.05
N ALA A 34 -5.43 -23.86 -7.48
CA ALA A 34 -5.21 -24.68 -8.67
C ALA A 34 -5.14 -23.85 -9.95
N LEU A 35 -6.07 -22.91 -10.15
CA LEU A 35 -6.09 -22.00 -11.29
C LEU A 35 -4.83 -21.13 -11.33
N HIS A 36 -4.42 -20.59 -10.18
CA HIS A 36 -3.17 -19.83 -10.07
C HIS A 36 -1.93 -20.65 -10.46
N LEU A 37 -1.84 -21.90 -10.02
CA LEU A 37 -0.71 -22.76 -10.41
C LEU A 37 -0.71 -23.06 -11.91
N GLN A 38 -1.88 -23.26 -12.52
CA GLN A 38 -2.01 -23.44 -13.96
C GLN A 38 -1.57 -22.18 -14.73
N SER A 39 -1.98 -20.99 -14.29
CA SER A 39 -1.58 -19.75 -14.96
C SER A 39 -0.08 -19.48 -14.83
N VAL A 40 0.51 -19.74 -13.66
CA VAL A 40 1.97 -19.65 -13.45
C VAL A 40 2.71 -20.65 -14.33
N ALA A 41 2.23 -21.89 -14.44
CA ALA A 41 2.82 -22.89 -15.32
C ALA A 41 2.76 -22.46 -16.79
N HIS A 42 1.62 -21.91 -17.24
CA HIS A 42 1.44 -21.39 -18.59
C HIS A 42 2.42 -20.25 -18.90
N VAL A 43 2.55 -19.27 -18.00
CA VAL A 43 3.51 -18.16 -18.16
C VAL A 43 4.94 -18.69 -18.23
N ARG A 44 5.31 -19.65 -17.37
CA ARG A 44 6.64 -20.27 -17.41
C ARG A 44 6.91 -21.00 -18.71
N GLN A 45 5.92 -21.73 -19.22
CA GLN A 45 6.03 -22.42 -20.51
C GLN A 45 6.20 -21.42 -21.65
N HIS A 46 5.44 -20.31 -21.65
CA HIS A 46 5.57 -19.27 -22.65
C HIS A 46 6.96 -18.61 -22.63
N LEU A 47 7.50 -18.34 -21.43
CA LEU A 47 8.86 -17.80 -21.28
C LEU A 47 9.93 -18.80 -21.72
N ALA A 48 9.76 -20.09 -21.38
CA ALA A 48 10.68 -21.15 -21.82
C ALA A 48 10.67 -21.30 -23.34
N ASN A 49 9.49 -21.21 -23.97
CA ASN A 49 9.36 -21.25 -25.42
C ASN A 49 9.99 -20.01 -26.08
N ALA A 50 9.78 -18.82 -25.51
CA ALA A 50 10.42 -17.59 -25.99
C ALA A 50 11.95 -17.64 -25.86
N ALA A 51 12.48 -18.25 -24.80
CA ALA A 51 13.92 -18.43 -24.62
C ALA A 51 14.53 -19.47 -25.58
N ARG A 52 13.75 -20.45 -26.04
CA ARG A 52 14.17 -21.43 -27.05
C ARG A 52 14.02 -20.92 -28.47
N ALA A 53 13.18 -19.93 -28.70
CA ALA A 53 13.02 -19.35 -30.01
C ALA A 53 14.38 -18.77 -30.45
N PRO A 54 14.86 -19.09 -31.66
CA PRO A 54 16.06 -18.43 -32.18
C PRO A 54 15.81 -16.93 -32.14
N SER A 55 16.77 -16.18 -31.57
CA SER A 55 16.71 -14.73 -31.51
C SER A 55 16.28 -14.24 -32.88
N PRO A 56 15.18 -13.46 -33.00
CA PRO A 56 14.79 -12.95 -34.29
C PRO A 56 16.02 -12.27 -34.89
N PRO A 57 16.28 -12.45 -36.21
CA PRO A 57 17.40 -11.79 -36.85
C PRO A 57 17.35 -10.32 -36.45
N PRO A 58 18.50 -9.67 -36.17
CA PRO A 58 18.53 -8.28 -35.78
C PRO A 58 17.66 -7.55 -36.78
N GLN A 59 16.50 -7.07 -36.31
CA GLN A 59 15.66 -6.25 -37.15
C GLN A 59 16.55 -5.06 -37.43
N LEU A 60 17.06 -5.00 -38.67
CA LEU A 60 17.71 -3.82 -39.19
C LEU A 60 16.81 -2.67 -38.77
N PRO A 61 17.39 -1.58 -38.21
CA PRO A 61 16.60 -0.48 -37.67
C PRO A 61 15.54 -0.18 -38.70
N ILE A 62 14.28 -0.50 -38.35
CA ILE A 62 13.14 -0.14 -39.17
C ILE A 62 13.39 1.33 -39.39
N GLN A 63 13.66 1.72 -40.63
CA GLN A 63 13.58 3.10 -41.02
C GLN A 63 12.12 3.41 -40.77
N LEU A 64 11.82 3.83 -39.54
CA LEU A 64 10.72 4.71 -39.25
C LEU A 64 11.01 5.85 -40.20
N GLN A 65 10.37 5.79 -41.37
CA GLN A 65 10.01 7.00 -42.08
C GLN A 65 9.26 7.77 -41.01
N ALA A 66 9.99 8.67 -40.36
CA ALA A 66 9.45 9.64 -39.45
C ALA A 66 8.59 10.53 -40.35
N GLU A 67 7.39 10.04 -40.67
CA GLU A 67 6.31 10.90 -41.04
C GLU A 67 6.17 11.81 -39.83
N MET A 68 6.68 13.02 -40.04
CA MET A 68 6.84 14.06 -39.05
C MET A 68 5.43 14.45 -38.62
N VAL A 69 4.83 13.68 -37.72
CA VAL A 69 3.65 14.14 -37.00
C VAL A 69 4.17 15.33 -36.21
N GLU A 70 3.87 16.54 -36.69
CA GLU A 70 4.06 17.78 -35.94
C GLU A 70 3.34 17.59 -34.61
N ILE A 71 4.10 17.22 -33.58
CA ILE A 71 3.60 17.20 -32.22
C ILE A 71 3.33 18.67 -31.89
N PRO A 72 2.06 19.10 -31.75
CA PRO A 72 1.77 20.49 -31.45
C PRO A 72 2.50 20.87 -30.18
N GLU A 73 3.18 22.02 -30.21
CA GLU A 73 3.94 22.49 -29.06
C GLU A 73 3.04 22.49 -27.82
N PRO A 74 3.50 21.93 -26.69
CA PRO A 74 2.67 21.88 -25.49
C PRO A 74 2.31 23.33 -25.08
N PRO A 75 1.06 23.58 -24.67
CA PRO A 75 0.62 24.92 -24.31
C PRO A 75 1.50 25.47 -23.19
N GLN A 76 2.08 26.65 -23.42
CA GLN A 76 2.99 27.31 -22.48
C GLN A 76 2.31 27.68 -21.15
N TYR A 77 0.98 27.79 -21.16
CA TYR A 77 0.16 28.20 -20.03
C TYR A 77 -0.80 27.09 -19.60
N ARG A 78 -0.96 26.92 -18.28
CA ARG A 78 -2.05 26.12 -17.72
C ARG A 78 -3.38 26.85 -17.95
N PRO A 79 -4.52 26.14 -18.06
CA PRO A 79 -5.84 26.77 -18.13
C PRO A 79 -6.16 27.66 -16.91
N SER A 80 -5.39 27.54 -15.82
CA SER A 80 -5.47 28.41 -14.64
C SER A 80 -4.72 29.74 -14.77
N GLY A 81 -4.09 30.06 -15.90
CA GLY A 81 -3.34 31.31 -16.13
C GLY A 81 -2.01 31.45 -15.35
N LEU A 82 -1.66 30.46 -14.53
CA LEU A 82 -0.42 30.46 -13.75
C LEU A 82 0.75 29.89 -14.57
N PRO A 83 1.96 30.47 -14.44
CA PRO A 83 3.14 29.95 -15.12
C PRO A 83 3.46 28.52 -14.65
N ASN A 84 3.88 27.68 -15.58
CA ASN A 84 4.29 26.30 -15.33
C ASN A 84 5.58 26.27 -14.48
N ARG A 85 5.47 26.41 -13.15
CA ARG A 85 6.61 26.24 -12.25
C ARG A 85 7.08 24.79 -12.28
N LYS A 86 8.29 24.56 -12.81
CA LYS A 86 8.99 23.27 -12.70
C LYS A 86 9.20 22.97 -11.21
N ARG A 87 8.57 21.91 -10.71
CA ARG A 87 8.77 21.46 -9.32
C ARG A 87 10.19 20.94 -9.19
N ARG A 88 11.02 21.56 -8.35
CA ARG A 88 12.32 21.00 -7.97
C ARG A 88 12.09 19.74 -7.14
N ILE A 89 12.75 18.64 -7.53
CA ILE A 89 12.78 17.43 -6.72
C ILE A 89 13.56 17.75 -5.43
N PRO A 90 13.02 17.46 -4.24
CA PRO A 90 13.72 17.73 -2.99
C PRO A 90 15.04 16.94 -2.91
N ALA A 91 16.10 17.58 -2.41
CA ALA A 91 17.46 17.02 -2.37
C ALA A 91 17.56 15.67 -1.64
N LYS A 92 16.67 15.42 -0.66
CA LYS A 92 16.62 14.19 0.15
C LYS A 92 16.25 12.92 -0.63
N LEU A 93 15.86 13.04 -1.91
CA LEU A 93 15.60 11.87 -2.76
C LEU A 93 16.89 11.30 -3.40
N GLN A 94 18.04 11.97 -3.21
CA GLN A 94 19.35 11.49 -3.68
C GLN A 94 20.11 10.68 -2.62
N ASP A 95 19.57 10.56 -1.41
CA ASP A 95 20.18 9.74 -0.36
C ASP A 95 20.07 8.27 -0.79
N ALA A 96 21.20 7.71 -1.23
CA ALA A 96 21.32 6.29 -1.54
C ALA A 96 20.82 5.50 -0.33
N ALA A 97 19.94 4.52 -0.57
CA ALA A 97 19.42 3.67 0.49
C ALA A 97 20.60 3.04 1.26
N PRO A 98 20.55 3.01 2.60
CA PRO A 98 21.61 2.38 3.39
C PRO A 98 21.80 0.94 2.94
N ALA A 99 23.05 0.46 3.00
CA ALA A 99 23.38 -0.90 2.58
C ALA A 99 22.48 -1.93 3.29
N PRO A 100 21.98 -2.94 2.56
CA PRO A 100 21.13 -3.97 3.16
C PRO A 100 21.90 -4.72 4.25
N LEU A 101 21.23 -4.95 5.38
CA LEU A 101 21.78 -5.72 6.49
C LEU A 101 22.25 -7.12 6.02
N PRO A 102 23.38 -7.63 6.54
CA PRO A 102 23.85 -8.97 6.20
C PRO A 102 22.81 -10.02 6.60
N ARG A 103 22.40 -10.86 5.64
CA ARG A 103 21.47 -11.97 5.90
C ARG A 103 22.15 -13.01 6.78
N ILE A 104 21.72 -13.11 8.03
CA ILE A 104 22.03 -14.25 8.90
C ILE A 104 21.37 -15.49 8.28
N ARG A 105 22.17 -16.35 7.65
CA ARG A 105 21.70 -17.68 7.23
C ARG A 105 21.44 -18.48 8.50
N ARG A 106 20.16 -18.64 8.89
CA ARG A 106 19.79 -19.63 9.91
C ARG A 106 20.18 -21.00 9.38
N ARG A 107 21.29 -21.55 9.87
CA ARG A 107 21.56 -22.99 9.74
C ARG A 107 20.38 -23.70 10.40
N ALA A 108 19.76 -24.60 9.66
CA ALA A 108 18.85 -25.58 10.24
C ALA A 108 19.67 -26.45 11.21
N GLY A 109 19.25 -26.52 12.47
CA GLY A 109 19.85 -27.41 13.46
C GLY A 109 20.74 -26.76 14.52
N THR A 110 20.40 -25.58 15.01
CA THR A 110 20.84 -25.18 16.36
C THR A 110 19.64 -25.28 17.28
N ASP A 111 19.70 -26.25 18.19
CA ASP A 111 18.86 -26.32 19.39
C ASP A 111 19.05 -25.03 20.16
N PHE A 112 18.13 -24.09 19.98
CA PHE A 112 18.04 -22.94 20.87
C PHE A 112 17.64 -23.49 22.23
N PRO A 113 18.44 -23.31 23.30
CA PRO A 113 17.99 -23.65 24.63
C PRO A 113 16.70 -22.88 24.88
N VAL A 114 15.63 -23.62 25.20
CA VAL A 114 14.36 -23.03 25.62
C VAL A 114 14.69 -22.06 26.77
N PRO A 115 14.48 -20.74 26.61
CA PRO A 115 14.67 -19.84 27.73
C PRO A 115 13.69 -20.27 28.82
N ARG A 116 14.21 -20.55 30.02
CA ARG A 116 13.36 -20.72 31.20
C ARG A 116 12.48 -19.47 31.32
N PRO A 117 11.20 -19.63 31.70
CA PRO A 117 10.36 -18.48 32.00
C PRO A 117 11.09 -17.63 33.05
N PRO A 118 11.28 -16.31 32.84
CA PRO A 118 11.77 -15.46 33.90
C PRO A 118 10.78 -15.55 35.07
N GLU A 119 11.32 -15.71 36.27
CA GLU A 119 10.56 -15.52 37.51
C GLU A 119 9.86 -14.17 37.45
N ALA A 120 8.60 -14.14 37.88
CA ALA A 120 7.74 -12.98 37.78
C ALA A 120 8.42 -11.74 38.37
N GLU A 121 8.77 -10.80 37.49
CA GLU A 121 9.16 -9.44 37.90
C GLU A 121 8.00 -8.80 38.66
N PRO A 122 8.26 -8.02 39.72
CA PRO A 122 7.22 -7.31 40.43
C PRO A 122 6.50 -6.37 39.47
N SER A 123 5.17 -6.45 39.49
CA SER A 123 4.22 -5.68 38.69
C SER A 123 4.70 -4.24 38.48
N PRO A 124 4.96 -3.79 37.23
CA PRO A 124 5.24 -2.39 36.99
C PRO A 124 4.04 -1.55 37.43
N GLU A 125 4.30 -0.45 38.11
CA GLU A 125 3.32 0.54 38.51
C GLU A 125 2.45 0.94 37.30
N PRO A 126 1.13 1.17 37.49
CA PRO A 126 0.24 1.49 36.39
C PRO A 126 0.71 2.77 35.69
N ILE A 127 1.18 2.59 34.45
CA ILE A 127 1.47 3.69 33.53
C ILE A 127 0.18 4.53 33.44
N PRO A 128 0.24 5.85 33.71
CA PRO A 128 -0.94 6.69 33.63
C PRO A 128 -1.52 6.59 32.22
N GLU A 129 -2.79 6.20 32.16
CA GLU A 129 -3.54 5.96 30.93
C GLU A 129 -3.50 7.26 30.10
N ALA A 130 -2.77 7.23 28.98
CA ALA A 130 -2.63 8.41 28.14
C ALA A 130 -4.02 8.83 27.65
N GLU A 131 -4.44 10.04 28.03
CA GLU A 131 -5.73 10.58 27.62
C GLU A 131 -5.87 10.49 26.09
N PRO A 132 -7.00 9.99 25.58
CA PRO A 132 -7.18 9.83 24.15
C PRO A 132 -7.07 11.19 23.45
N PRO A 133 -6.34 11.28 22.33
CA PRO A 133 -6.15 12.54 21.63
C PRO A 133 -7.51 13.12 21.24
N GLY A 134 -7.81 14.34 21.70
CA GLY A 134 -9.00 15.06 21.28
C GLY A 134 -8.95 15.30 19.77
N TYR A 135 -10.05 15.09 19.05
CA TYR A 135 -10.16 15.39 17.63
C TYR A 135 -11.09 16.58 17.41
N ILE A 136 -10.70 17.52 16.56
CA ILE A 136 -11.56 18.63 16.14
C ILE A 136 -12.20 18.26 14.80
N ARG A 137 -13.53 18.33 14.74
CA ARG A 137 -14.31 18.19 13.49
C ARG A 137 -14.47 19.57 12.87
N THR A 138 -14.09 19.70 11.61
CA THR A 138 -14.39 20.89 10.82
C THR A 138 -15.83 20.89 10.32
N GLU A 139 -16.33 22.05 9.92
CA GLU A 139 -17.63 22.17 9.24
C GLU A 139 -17.70 21.26 8.00
N THR A 140 -18.89 20.73 7.73
CA THR A 140 -19.13 19.87 6.56
C THR A 140 -19.07 20.71 5.28
N ASN A 141 -18.32 20.24 4.29
CA ASN A 141 -18.35 20.82 2.95
C ASN A 141 -19.70 20.52 2.25
N ASN A 142 -19.97 21.13 1.10
CA ASN A 142 -21.18 20.95 0.29
C ASN A 142 -21.48 19.50 -0.12
N PHE A 143 -20.51 18.59 0.01
CA PHE A 143 -20.65 17.15 -0.22
C PHE A 143 -20.90 16.33 1.06
N GLY A 144 -21.16 16.98 2.20
CA GLY A 144 -21.36 16.33 3.50
C GLY A 144 -20.09 15.74 4.14
N LEU A 145 -18.92 15.99 3.56
CA LEU A 145 -17.63 15.49 4.05
C LEU A 145 -17.01 16.50 5.02
N TYR A 146 -16.53 16.01 6.18
CA TYR A 146 -15.76 16.81 7.15
C TYR A 146 -14.35 16.25 7.30
N LYS A 147 -13.40 17.12 7.64
CA LYS A 147 -12.02 16.70 7.99
C LYS A 147 -11.88 16.64 9.51
N MET A 148 -11.24 15.58 10.00
CA MET A 148 -10.85 15.44 11.41
C MET A 148 -9.35 15.68 11.54
N TYR A 149 -8.98 16.62 12.41
CA TYR A 149 -7.59 16.86 12.77
C TYR A 149 -7.36 16.45 14.23
N PRO A 150 -6.27 15.74 14.55
CA PRO A 150 -5.87 15.57 15.93
C PRO A 150 -5.59 16.95 16.52
N ARG A 151 -6.19 17.24 17.67
CA ARG A 151 -5.94 18.47 18.42
C ARG A 151 -4.51 18.34 18.94
N ARG A 152 -3.56 18.92 18.21
CA ARG A 152 -2.21 19.07 18.74
C ARG A 152 -2.32 19.94 19.98
N PRO A 153 -1.66 19.60 21.11
CA PRO A 153 -1.48 20.56 22.18
C PRO A 153 -0.85 21.80 21.53
N THR A 154 -1.61 22.88 21.48
CA THR A 154 -1.19 24.14 20.88
C THR A 154 0.02 24.59 21.67
N HIS A 155 1.21 24.49 21.07
CA HIS A 155 2.31 25.31 21.52
C HIS A 155 1.99 26.73 21.03
N ASP A 156 1.05 27.40 21.70
CA ASP A 156 0.73 28.82 21.48
C ASP A 156 1.83 29.64 22.17
N PRO A 157 2.80 30.21 21.43
CA PRO A 157 3.75 31.14 22.05
C PRO A 157 3.05 32.42 22.57
N ASP A 158 1.83 32.71 22.08
CA ASP A 158 1.04 33.90 22.43
C ASP A 158 -0.12 33.63 23.41
N GLY A 159 -0.31 32.37 23.87
CA GLY A 159 -1.40 31.96 24.77
C GLY A 159 -1.33 32.52 26.20
N LYS A 160 -0.43 33.47 26.47
CA LYS A 160 -0.28 34.16 27.75
C LYS A 160 -1.09 35.45 27.89
N LEU A 161 -1.86 35.88 26.88
CA LEU A 161 -2.52 37.19 26.91
C LEU A 161 -4.04 37.20 27.11
N ASP A 162 -4.73 36.06 27.15
CA ASP A 162 -6.21 36.04 27.23
C ASP A 162 -6.78 35.50 28.55
N THR A 163 -6.20 35.93 29.68
CA THR A 163 -6.84 35.77 31.02
C THR A 163 -7.14 37.11 31.71
N MET A 164 -7.37 38.18 30.94
CA MET A 164 -7.90 39.43 31.49
C MET A 164 -9.01 40.00 30.61
N ARG A 165 -10.19 39.38 30.65
CA ARG A 165 -11.47 40.08 30.53
C ARG A 165 -12.61 39.12 30.81
N LEU A 166 -13.10 39.16 32.05
CA LEU A 166 -14.51 39.02 32.44
C LEU A 166 -14.59 39.22 33.96
N ARG A 167 -14.64 40.49 34.36
CA ARG A 167 -15.47 40.98 35.46
C ARG A 167 -16.40 42.02 34.87
#